data_AF-A0A531JCM1-F1
#
_entry.id   AF-A0A531JCM1-F1
#
_cell.length_a   1.000
_cell.length_b   1.000
_cell.length_c   1.000
_cell.angle_alpha   90.00
_cell.angle_beta   90.00
_cell.angle_gamma   90.00
#
_symmetry.space_group_name_H-M   'P 1'
#
loop_
_entity.id
_entity.type
_entity.pdbx_description
1 polymer ?
#
loop_
_entity_poly.entity_id
_entity_poly.type
_entity_poly.pdbx_seq_one_letter_code
_entity_poly.pdbx_strand_id
1 'polypeptide(L)'
;LSWQADPTGLTAVLAVLALTTTIGLVNGLGVALLRVHPMIMTLAMATFLQGLLIIIAGGSAVTAENPVVRWLGNARPGGIPAGVLLWVAVSVI
;
A
#
# COMPACT_ATOMS: atom_id res chain seq x y z
N LEU A 1 3.64 20.23 7.97
CA LEU A 1 3.42 18.83 8.42
C LEU A 1 4.75 18.33 8.96
N SER A 2 4.93 18.28 10.28
CA SER A 2 6.12 17.67 10.87
C SER A 2 6.04 16.17 10.60
N TRP A 3 6.74 15.69 9.58
CA TRP A 3 6.91 14.26 9.27
C TRP A 3 7.61 13.46 10.40
N GLN A 4 7.91 14.14 11.51
CA GLN A 4 8.44 13.62 12.78
C GLN A 4 7.36 13.48 13.88
N ALA A 5 6.09 13.79 13.59
CA ALA A 5 5.01 13.80 14.59
C ALA A 5 4.64 12.41 15.12
N ASP A 6 4.96 11.33 14.38
CA ASP A 6 4.69 9.96 14.82
C ASP A 6 5.95 9.06 14.68
N PRO A 7 6.75 8.92 15.75
CA PRO A 7 7.91 8.04 15.76
C PRO A 7 7.56 6.54 15.67
N THR A 8 6.32 6.16 15.95
CA THR A 8 5.86 4.76 15.87
C THR A 8 5.41 4.38 14.47
N GLY A 9 4.95 5.36 13.67
CA GLY A 9 4.39 5.14 12.34
C GLY A 9 2.97 4.55 12.35
N LEU A 10 2.34 4.42 13.52
CA LEU A 10 1.00 3.83 13.66
C LEU A 10 -0.06 4.63 12.89
N THR A 11 0.02 5.96 12.93
CA THR A 11 -0.90 6.85 12.19
C THR A 11 -0.78 6.64 10.68
N ALA A 12 0.44 6.46 10.17
CA ALA A 12 0.68 6.15 8.77
C ALA A 12 0.11 4.77 8.38
N VAL A 13 0.29 3.76 9.24
CA VAL A 13 -0.27 2.41 9.01
C VAL A 13 -1.80 2.47 8.96
N LEU A 14 -2.45 3.11 9.92
CA LEU A 14 -3.90 3.24 9.95
C LEU A 14 -4.44 4.02 8.74
N ALA A 15 -3.76 5.11 8.36
CA ALA A 15 -4.13 5.90 7.19
C ALA A 15 -4.02 5.07 5.90
N VAL A 16 -2.93 4.30 5.74
CA VAL A 16 -2.74 3.43 4.58
C VAL A 16 -3.80 2.33 4.54
N LEU A 17 -4.08 1.65 5.65
CA LEU A 17 -5.11 0.61 5.71
C LEU A 17 -6.51 1.17 5.38
N ALA A 18 -6.86 2.33 5.92
CA ALA A 18 -8.13 2.99 5.62
C ALA A 18 -8.23 3.35 4.12
N LEU A 19 -7.16 3.90 3.54
CA LEU A 19 -7.11 4.28 2.14
C LEU A 19 -7.22 3.06 1.21
N THR A 20 -6.41 2.03 1.43
CA THR A 20 -6.39 0.82 0.59
C THR A 20 -7.68 0.01 0.72
N THR A 21 -8.30 -0.02 1.91
CA THR A 21 -9.63 -0.61 2.09
C THR A 21 -10.68 0.15 1.27
N THR A 22 -10.65 1.48 1.30
CA THR A 22 -11.57 2.32 0.51
C THR A 22 -11.39 2.07 -0.99
N ILE A 23 -10.15 1.98 -1.46
CA ILE A 23 -9.85 1.64 -2.85
C ILE A 23 -10.40 0.24 -3.20
N GLY A 24 -10.22 -0.74 -2.33
CA GLY A 24 -10.78 -2.08 -2.49
C GLY A 24 -12.31 -2.09 -2.57
N LEU A 25 -12.97 -1.30 -1.72
CA LEU A 25 -14.42 -1.09 -1.75
C LEU A 25 -14.88 -0.45 -3.06
N VAL A 26 -14.20 0.59 -3.55
CA VAL A 26 -14.52 1.22 -4.85
C VAL A 26 -14.39 0.22 -5.98
N ASN A 27 -13.32 -0.59 -6.00
CA ASN A 27 -13.14 -1.63 -7.00
C ASN A 27 -14.24 -2.70 -6.94
N GLY A 28 -14.59 -3.17 -5.74
CA GLY A 28 -15.66 -4.16 -5.54
C GLY A 28 -17.05 -3.63 -5.90
N LEU A 29 -17.36 -2.39 -5.51
CA LEU A 29 -18.61 -1.72 -5.87
C LEU A 29 -18.70 -1.47 -7.37
N GLY A 30 -17.61 -1.07 -8.03
CA GLY A 30 -17.59 -0.90 -9.48
C GLY A 30 -17.91 -2.21 -10.21
N VAL A 31 -17.36 -3.33 -9.74
CA VAL A 31 -17.72 -4.66 -10.27
C VAL A 31 -19.19 -4.99 -10.01
N ALA A 32 -19.68 -4.81 -8.78
CA ALA A 32 -21.03 -5.19 -8.39
C ALA A 32 -22.14 -4.34 -9.03
N LEU A 33 -21.94 -3.02 -9.12
CA LEU A 33 -22.96 -2.07 -9.60
C LEU A 33 -22.84 -1.83 -11.11
N LEU A 34 -21.64 -1.62 -11.63
CA LEU A 34 -21.42 -1.27 -13.04
C LEU A 34 -21.26 -2.53 -13.93
N ARG A 35 -21.14 -3.72 -13.33
CA ARG A 35 -20.95 -5.00 -14.03
C ARG A 35 -19.74 -5.02 -14.97
N VAL A 36 -18.72 -4.24 -14.63
CA VAL A 36 -17.44 -4.20 -15.34
C VAL A 36 -16.62 -5.42 -14.92
N HIS A 37 -15.87 -6.00 -15.86
CA HIS A 37 -15.00 -7.13 -15.58
C HIS A 37 -13.97 -6.79 -14.48
N PRO A 38 -13.75 -7.67 -13.47
CA PRO A 38 -12.90 -7.35 -12.32
C PRO A 38 -11.48 -6.90 -12.69
N MET A 39 -10.86 -7.56 -13.67
CA MET A 39 -9.51 -7.19 -14.15
C MET A 39 -9.46 -5.77 -14.75
N ILE A 40 -10.56 -5.31 -15.37
CA ILE A 40 -10.61 -3.98 -15.98
C ILE A 40 -10.72 -2.91 -14.89
N MET A 41 -11.58 -3.11 -13.88
CA MET A 41 -11.71 -2.20 -12.75
C MET A 41 -10.38 -2.03 -12.00
N THR A 42 -9.69 -3.14 -11.72
CA THR A 42 -8.42 -3.09 -10.98
C THR A 42 -7.29 -2.48 -11.82
N LEU A 43 -7.22 -2.75 -13.13
CA LEU A 43 -6.22 -2.14 -14.02
C LEU A 43 -6.45 -0.63 -14.19
N ALA A 44 -7.71 -0.19 -14.31
CA ALA A 44 -8.06 1.22 -14.37
C ALA A 44 -7.68 1.93 -13.06
N MET A 45 -8.00 1.34 -11.91
CA MET A 45 -7.61 1.87 -10.59
C MET A 45 -6.09 1.93 -10.43
N ALA A 46 -5.34 0.91 -10.87
CA ALA A 46 -3.88 0.92 -10.83
C ALA A 46 -3.31 2.10 -11.63
N THR A 47 -3.84 2.34 -12.84
CA THR A 47 -3.43 3.46 -13.70
C THR A 47 -3.76 4.81 -13.06
N PHE A 48 -4.96 4.93 -12.47
CA PHE A 48 -5.39 6.14 -11.77
C PHE A 48 -4.48 6.46 -10.57
N LEU A 49 -4.22 5.48 -9.71
CA LEU A 49 -3.35 5.64 -8.55
C LEU A 49 -1.92 5.96 -8.97
N GLN A 50 -1.43 5.36 -10.07
CA GLN A 50 -0.10 5.66 -10.58
C GLN A 50 0.02 7.13 -11.05
N GLY A 51 -0.99 7.66 -11.75
CA GLY A 51 -1.05 9.08 -12.09
C GLY A 51 -1.11 9.99 -10.86
N LEU A 52 -1.95 9.63 -9.89
CA LEU A 52 -2.07 10.36 -8.63
C LEU A 52 -0.74 10.40 -7.85
N LEU A 53 -0.05 9.27 -7.77
CA LEU A 53 1.25 9.16 -7.11
C LEU A 53 2.32 10.00 -7.81
N ILE A 54 2.33 10.08 -9.15
CA ILE A 54 3.25 10.95 -9.88
C ILE A 54 3.04 12.43 -9.50
N ILE A 55 1.78 12.86 -9.40
CA ILE A 55 1.42 14.24 -9.02
C ILE A 55 1.85 14.52 -7.56
N ILE A 56 1.57 13.58 -6.64
CA ILE A 56 1.87 13.74 -5.22
C ILE A 56 3.39 13.70 -4.95
N ALA A 57 4.10 12.75 -5.55
CA ALA A 57 5.52 12.51 -5.28
C ALA A 57 6.46 13.40 -6.13
N GLY A 58 5.91 14.20 -7.05
CA GLY A 58 6.68 15.08 -7.93
C GLY A 58 7.66 14.33 -8.83
N GLY A 59 7.39 13.05 -9.12
CA GLY A 59 8.27 12.18 -9.93
C GLY A 59 9.47 11.56 -9.21
N SER A 60 9.62 11.74 -7.89
CA SER A 60 10.73 11.16 -7.11
C SER A 60 10.26 10.12 -6.10
N ALA A 61 11.04 9.05 -5.90
CA ALA A 61 10.73 8.03 -4.92
C ALA A 61 11.00 8.56 -3.49
N VAL A 62 9.94 8.76 -2.72
CA VAL A 62 10.05 9.12 -1.29
C VAL A 62 10.58 7.90 -0.53
N THR A 63 11.76 8.03 0.06
CA THR A 63 12.41 6.95 0.81
C THR A 63 11.99 6.99 2.27
N ALA A 64 11.58 5.83 2.81
CA ALA A 64 11.27 5.70 4.23
C ALA A 64 12.56 5.66 5.07
N GLU A 65 12.69 6.54 6.07
CA GLU A 65 13.84 6.56 6.98
C GLU A 65 13.69 5.59 8.17
N ASN A 66 12.49 5.04 8.40
CA ASN A 66 12.22 4.15 9.53
C ASN A 66 12.97 2.80 9.37
N PRO A 67 13.78 2.38 10.37
CA PRO A 67 14.59 1.17 10.27
C PRO A 67 13.75 -0.11 10.14
N VAL A 68 12.57 -0.18 10.77
CA VAL A 68 11.65 -1.32 10.65
C VAL A 68 11.09 -1.40 9.23
N VAL A 69 10.69 -0.26 8.65
CA VAL A 69 10.18 -0.20 7.27
C VAL A 69 11.27 -0.58 6.27
N ARG A 70 12.51 -0.10 6.47
CA ARG A 70 13.65 -0.49 5.64
C ARG A 70 13.97 -1.98 5.77
N TRP A 71 13.85 -2.56 6.96
CA TRP A 71 14.05 -3.98 7.19
C TRP A 71 12.95 -4.81 6.50
N LEU A 72 11.68 -4.47 6.67
CA LEU A 72 10.56 -5.14 5.99
C LEU A 72 10.71 -5.13 4.45
N GLY A 73 11.18 -4.00 3.91
CA GLY A 73 11.33 -3.80 2.46
C GLY A 73 12.56 -4.47 1.84
N ASN A 74 13.67 -4.56 2.58
CA ASN A 74 14.96 -4.99 2.00
C ASN A 74 15.54 -6.27 2.62
N ALA A 75 15.16 -6.63 3.85
CA ALA A 75 15.76 -7.76 4.54
C ALA A 75 15.29 -9.08 3.94
N ARG A 76 16.22 -10.05 3.91
CA ARG A 76 16.00 -11.40 3.41
C ARG A 76 16.46 -12.45 4.42
N PRO A 77 15.82 -12.55 5.60
CA PRO A 77 16.16 -13.59 6.56
C PRO A 77 15.98 -14.99 5.93
N GLY A 78 17.06 -15.78 5.89
CA GLY A 78 17.05 -17.11 5.28
C GLY A 78 16.83 -17.10 3.75
N GLY A 79 17.10 -15.98 3.07
CA GLY A 79 16.89 -15.83 1.62
C GLY A 79 15.46 -15.45 1.21
N ILE A 80 14.51 -15.44 2.14
CA ILE A 80 13.11 -15.09 1.89
C ILE A 80 12.89 -13.61 2.22
N PRO A 81 12.28 -12.80 1.35
CA PRO A 81 11.98 -11.40 1.65
C PRO A 81 11.14 -11.28 2.94
N ALA A 82 11.53 -10.37 3.83
CA ALA A 82 10.85 -10.15 5.10
C ALA A 82 9.35 -9.82 4.92
N GLY A 83 8.98 -9.12 3.84
CA GLY A 83 7.59 -8.88 3.47
C GLY A 83 6.78 -10.15 3.20
N VAL A 84 7.38 -11.20 2.62
CA VAL A 84 6.71 -12.49 2.41
C VAL A 84 6.46 -13.19 3.74
N LEU A 85 7.44 -13.16 4.65
CA LEU A 85 7.26 -13.72 5.99
C LEU A 85 6.16 -13.00 6.78
N LEU A 86 6.11 -11.67 6.68
CA LEU A 86 5.04 -10.87 7.27
C LEU A 86 3.68 -11.26 6.70
N TRP A 87 3.59 -11.40 5.37
CA TRP A 87 2.35 -11.82 4.72
C TRP A 87 1.86 -13.16 5.26
N VAL A 88 2.74 -14.17 5.35
CA VAL A 88 2.40 -15.48 5.93
C VAL A 88 1.90 -15.34 7.37
N ALA A 89 2.59 -14.55 8.20
CA ALA A 89 2.22 -14.35 9.60
C ALA A 89 0.82 -13.73 9.74
N VAL A 90 0.48 -12.78 8.87
CA VAL A 90 -0.84 -12.11 8.89
C VAL A 90 -1.92 -12.99 8.26
N SER A 91 -1.64 -13.74 7.20
CA SER A 91 -2.65 -14.52 6.48
C SER A 91 -3.14 -15.77 7.22
N VAL A 92 -2.39 -16.23 8.21
CA VAL A 92 -2.74 -17.40 9.03
C VAL A 92 -3.72 -17.05 10.16
N ILE A 93 -3.85 -15.76 10.48
CA ILE A 93 -4.79 -15.21 11.47
C ILE A 93 -6.12 -14.89 10.78
#